data_AF-A0A4U3L3C6-F1
#
_entry.id   AF-A0A4U3L3C6-F1
#
_cell.length_a   1.000
_cell.length_b   1.000
_cell.length_c   1.000
_cell.angle_alpha   90.00
_cell.angle_beta   90.00
_cell.angle_gamma   90.00
#
_symmetry.space_group_name_H-M   'P 1'
#
loop_
_entity.id
_entity.type
_entity.pdbx_description
1 polymer ?
#
loop_
_entity_poly.entity_id
_entity_poly.type
_entity_poly.pdbx_seq_one_letter_code
_entity_poly.pdbx_strand_id
1 'polypeptide(L)' 'MVLDFIEILKVIFLGIVEGITEWLPISSTGHMILADKFITLNMSEAFKEMFFVVIQLGA' A
#
# COMPACT_ATOMS: atom_id res chain seq x y z
N MET A 1 -16.94 0.47 10.59
CA MET A 1 -15.57 0.83 11.00
C MET A 1 -15.09 1.86 10.00
N VAL A 2 -14.98 3.12 10.41
CA VAL A 2 -14.49 4.20 9.55
C VAL A 2 -12.97 4.21 9.69
N LEU A 3 -12.24 4.35 8.58
CA LEU A 3 -10.79 4.55 8.63
C LEU A 3 -10.48 5.78 9.47
N ASP A 4 -9.58 5.64 10.43
CA ASP A 4 -9.10 6.81 11.14
C ASP A 4 -8.26 7.70 10.19
N PHE A 5 -8.09 8.96 10.58
CA PHE A 5 -7.36 9.92 9.75
C PHE A 5 -5.92 9.47 9.44
N ILE A 6 -5.28 8.74 10.36
CA ILE A 6 -3.92 8.24 10.19
C ILE A 6 -3.90 7.11 9.15
N GLU A 7 -4.85 6.17 9.20
CA GLU A 7 -4.99 5.09 8.22
C GLU A 7 -5.25 5.64 6.81
N ILE A 8 -6.01 6.73 6.67
CA ILE A 8 -6.18 7.41 5.38
C ILE A 8 -4.82 7.90 4.85
N LEU A 9 -4.00 8.53 5.69
CA LEU A 9 -2.66 8.98 5.28
C LEU A 9 -1.75 7.80 4.91
N LYS A 10 -1.83 6.68 5.62
CA LYS A 10 -1.08 5.45 5.29
C LYS A 10 -1.49 4.90 3.92
N VAL A 11 -2.79 4.81 3.65
CA VAL A 11 -3.31 4.33 2.35
C VAL A 11 -2.88 5.23 1.20
N ILE A 12 -2.94 6.56 1.38
CA ILE A 12 -2.45 7.52 0.39
C ILE A 12 -0.95 7.34 0.15
N PHE A 13 -0.17 7.23 1.22
CA PHE A 13 1.28 7.02 1.11
C PHE A 13 1.62 5.72 0.36
N LEU A 14 0.99 4.61 0.72
CA LEU A 14 1.17 3.31 0.06
C LEU A 14 0.76 3.36 -1.42
N GLY A 15 -0.32 4.07 -1.75
CA GLY A 15 -0.73 4.29 -3.15
C GLY A 15 0.29 5.12 -3.94
N ILE A 16 0.93 6.12 -3.33
CA ILE A 16 2.01 6.89 -3.97
C ILE A 16 3.25 6.01 -4.20
N VAL A 17 3.63 5.18 -3.21
CA VAL A 17 4.77 4.26 -3.34
C VAL A 17 4.54 3.29 -4.49
N GLU A 18 3.38 2.62 -4.54
CA GLU A 18 3.05 1.72 -5.64
C GLU A 18 3.01 2.44 -6.99
N GLY A 19 2.25 3.54 -7.06
CA GLY A 19 2.08 4.30 -8.29
C GLY A 19 3.35 4.94 -8.83
N ILE A 20 4.40 5.10 -8.02
CA ILE A 20 5.73 5.49 -8.52
C ILE A 20 6.53 4.24 -8.90
N THR A 21 6.64 3.27 -7.98
CA THR A 21 7.58 2.15 -8.12
C THR A 21 7.17 1.12 -9.16
N GLU A 22 5.89 1.06 -9.56
CA GLU A 22 5.41 0.18 -10.63
C GLU A 22 5.95 0.57 -12.01
N TRP A 23 6.15 1.87 -12.26
CA TRP A 23 6.67 2.37 -13.54
C TRP A 23 8.19 2.46 -13.60
N LEU A 24 8.87 2.36 -12.45
CA LEU A 24 10.33 2.31 -12.39
C LEU A 24 10.82 0.85 -12.36
N PRO A 25 11.94 0.51 -13.01
CA PRO A 25 12.49 -0.84 -13.01
C PRO A 25 13.23 -1.14 -11.67
N ILE A 26 12.53 -1.00 -10.54
CA ILE A 26 13.06 -1.11 -9.17
C ILE A 26 12.24 -2.03 -8.25
N SER A 27 11.25 -2.76 -8.81
CA SER A 27 10.32 -3.66 -8.11
C SER A 27 9.39 -2.97 -7.10
N SER A 28 8.14 -2.75 -7.50
CA SER A 28 7.05 -2.29 -6.63
C SER A 28 6.77 -3.26 -5.48
N THR A 29 6.69 -4.57 -5.77
CA THR A 29 6.48 -5.62 -4.75
C THR A 29 7.48 -5.53 -3.59
N GLY A 30 8.77 -5.31 -3.89
CA GLY A 30 9.79 -5.19 -2.85
C GLY A 30 9.59 -3.95 -1.98
N HIS A 31 9.23 -2.82 -2.57
CA HIS A 31 8.95 -1.58 -1.85
C HIS A 31 7.70 -1.72 -0.98
N MET A 32 6.64 -2.37 -1.47
CA MET A 32 5.41 -2.58 -0.70
C MET A 32 5.62 -3.51 0.50
N ILE A 33 6.40 -4.58 0.35
CA ILE A 33 6.77 -5.46 1.48
C ILE A 33 7.56 -4.69 2.54
N LEU A 34 8.49 -3.83 2.13
CA LEU A 34 9.25 -3.01 3.07
C LEU A 34 8.35 -1.96 3.72
N ALA A 35 7.51 -1.27 2.94
CA ALA A 35 6.61 -0.25 3.43
C ALA A 35 5.62 -0.80 4.47
N ASP A 36 5.03 -1.99 4.26
CA ASP A 36 4.10 -2.61 5.22
C ASP A 36 4.77 -2.98 6.56
N LYS A 37 6.09 -3.28 6.56
CA LYS A 37 6.86 -3.51 7.80
C LYS A 37 7.04 -2.27 8.66
N PHE A 38 7.06 -1.08 8.05
CA PHE A 38 7.22 0.19 8.77
C PHE A 38 5.88 0.90 9.00
N ILE A 39 4.96 0.79 8.04
CA ILE A 39 3.68 1.50 7.98
C ILE A 39 2.60 0.44 7.78
N THR A 40 2.30 -0.27 8.87
CA THR A 40 1.31 -1.33 8.86
C THR A 40 -0.10 -0.75 8.94
N LEU A 41 -0.98 -1.16 8.04
CA LEU A 41 -2.40 -0.86 8.11
C LEU A 41 -3.06 -1.66 9.25
N ASN A 42 -3.96 -1.04 10.01
CA ASN A 42 -4.67 -1.72 11.10
C ASN A 42 -5.90 -2.51 10.59
N MET A 43 -5.67 -3.37 9.59
CA MET A 43 -6.69 -4.15 8.88
C MET A 43 -6.34 -5.64 8.89
N SER A 44 -7.29 -6.49 8.54
CA SER A 44 -7.04 -7.94 8.40
C SER A 44 -6.00 -8.21 7.30
N GLU A 45 -5.26 -9.31 7.43
CA GLU A 45 -4.28 -9.72 6.42
C GLU A 45 -4.93 -9.88 5.04
N ALA A 46 -6.09 -10.53 4.98
CA ALA A 46 -6.86 -10.68 3.74
C ALA A 46 -7.23 -9.33 3.08
N PHE A 47 -7.53 -8.30 3.89
CA PHE A 47 -7.77 -6.96 3.35
C PHE A 47 -6.49 -6.34 2.78
N LYS A 48 -5.35 -6.47 3.47
CA LYS A 48 -4.07 -5.94 3.00
C LYS A 48 -3.62 -6.58 1.70
N GLU A 49 -3.72 -7.91 1.60
CA GLU A 49 -3.41 -8.66 0.38
C GLU A 49 -4.27 -8.19 -0.79
N MET A 50 -5.58 -8.08 -0.58
CA MET A 50 -6.49 -7.53 -1.59
C MET A 50 -6.14 -6.08 -1.93
N PHE A 51 -5.86 -5.24 -0.93
CA PHE A 51 -5.51 -3.84 -1.12
C PHE A 51 -4.26 -3.69 -2.00
N PHE A 52 -3.18 -4.42 -1.71
CA PHE A 52 -1.93 -4.36 -2.50
C PHE A 52 -2.15 -4.76 -3.97
N VAL A 53 -3.05 -5.71 -4.25
CA VAL A 53 -3.42 -6.06 -5.62
C VAL A 53 -4.32 -4.99 -6.28
N VAL A 54 -5.26 -4.41 -5.53
CA VAL A 54 -6.19 -3.41 -6.08
C VAL A 54 -5.49 -2.10 -6.42
N ILE A 55 -4.56 -1.63 -5.60
CA ILE A 55 -3.86 -0.37 -5.86
C ILE A 55 -2.98 -0.43 -7.12
N GLN A 56 -2.51 -1.62 -7.50
CA GLN A 56 -1.81 -1.85 -8.77
C GLN A 56 -2.66 -1.52 -10.00
N LEU A 57 -3.98 -1.67 -9.91
CA LEU A 57 -4.89 -1.34 -11.00
C LEU A 57 -5.02 0.18 -11.23
N GLY A 58 -4.66 0.98 -10.23
CA GLY A 58 -4.68 2.45 -10.31
C GLY A 58 -3.31 3.06 -10.56
N ALA A 59 -2.23 2.27 -10.46
CA ALA A 59 -0.88 2.66 -10.81
C ALA A 59 -0.76 2.75 -12.34
#